data_AF-A0A0G0DWL6-F1
#
_entry.id   AF-A0A0G0DWL6-F1
#
_cell.length_a   1.000
_cell.length_b   1.000
_cell.length_c   1.000
_cell.angle_alpha   90.00
_cell.angle_beta   90.00
_cell.angle_gamma   90.00
#
_symmetry.space_group_name_H-M   'P 1'
#
loop_
_entity.id
_entity.type
_entity.pdbx_description
1 polymer ?
#
loop_
_entity_poly.entity_id
_entity_poly.type
_entity_poly.pdbx_seq_one_letter_code
_entity_poly.pdbx_strand_id
1 'polypeptide(L)'
;MGFFSKKIKTDRIAESLSGFFDIGYGSLVMGFKDSFKEKNIIIDEEKDKELLAVPMFAIIRAVMSAFGDTPQSKNIIGKFQYDIFNKYFKNEEAKKQFGELFWKRSDEYSKILNPDNKDLIIQFGQIFCGHFFGKEEDGSNLDIMMFVGSSFLNLMIKTKKFLDELLSKAEVI
;
A
#
# COMPACT_ATOMS: atom_id res chain seq x y z
N MET A 1 -10.88 -6.78 -37.88
CA MET A 1 -11.25 -5.35 -37.88
C MET A 1 -10.63 -4.72 -36.63
N GLY A 2 -9.86 -3.65 -36.81
CA GLY A 2 -8.84 -3.19 -35.85
C GLY A 2 -9.43 -2.75 -34.51
N PHE A 3 -8.95 -3.37 -33.43
CA PHE A 3 -9.17 -2.89 -32.07
C PHE A 3 -8.45 -1.55 -31.92
N PHE A 4 -9.19 -0.45 -31.92
CA PHE A 4 -8.71 0.81 -31.37
C PHE A 4 -8.56 0.62 -29.86
N SER A 5 -7.42 0.10 -29.40
CA SER A 5 -7.03 0.20 -28.00
C SER A 5 -6.95 1.68 -27.65
N LYS A 6 -7.75 2.14 -26.68
CA LYS A 6 -7.57 3.50 -26.16
C LYS A 6 -6.14 3.58 -25.61
N LYS A 7 -5.38 4.59 -25.98
CA LYS A 7 -4.03 4.78 -25.43
C LYS A 7 -4.12 5.47 -24.08
N ILE A 8 -3.40 4.96 -23.08
CA ILE A 8 -3.31 5.57 -21.75
C ILE A 8 -1.85 5.75 -21.36
N LYS A 9 -1.52 6.95 -20.90
CA LYS A 9 -0.17 7.26 -20.43
C LYS A 9 0.05 6.68 -19.04
N THR A 10 1.26 6.17 -18.78
CA THR A 10 1.71 5.77 -17.44
C THR A 10 1.44 6.83 -16.36
N ASP A 11 1.57 8.12 -16.70
CA ASP A 11 1.24 9.25 -15.83
C ASP A 11 -0.19 9.22 -15.27
N ARG A 12 -1.18 8.96 -16.14
CA ARG A 12 -2.58 8.91 -15.71
C ARG A 12 -2.88 7.70 -14.84
N ILE A 13 -2.15 6.61 -15.06
CA ILE A 13 -2.22 5.43 -14.20
C ILE A 13 -1.71 5.81 -12.82
N ALA A 14 -0.52 6.43 -12.72
CA ALA A 14 0.04 6.89 -11.45
C ALA A 14 -0.89 7.85 -10.70
N GLU A 15 -1.50 8.83 -11.39
CA GLU A 15 -2.50 9.73 -10.79
C GLU A 15 -3.71 8.96 -10.22
N SER A 16 -4.20 7.95 -10.94
CA SER A 16 -5.30 7.10 -10.47
C SER A 16 -4.90 6.30 -9.23
N LEU A 17 -3.67 5.79 -9.19
CA LEU A 17 -3.12 5.05 -8.05
C LEU A 17 -3.00 5.93 -6.80
N SER A 18 -2.66 7.21 -6.94
CA SER A 18 -2.69 8.17 -5.83
C SER A 18 -4.09 8.31 -5.21
N GLY A 19 -5.15 8.19 -6.02
CA GLY A 19 -6.53 8.13 -5.52
C GLY A 19 -6.82 6.86 -4.70
N PHE A 20 -6.35 5.69 -5.16
CA PHE A 20 -6.43 4.45 -4.37
C PHE A 20 -5.66 4.56 -3.05
N PHE A 21 -4.49 5.20 -3.09
CA PHE A 21 -3.69 5.43 -1.90
C PHE A 21 -4.44 6.29 -0.88
N ASP A 22 -4.99 7.42 -1.30
CA ASP A 22 -5.71 8.34 -0.40
C ASP A 22 -6.91 7.67 0.25
N ILE A 23 -7.67 6.88 -0.50
CA ILE A 23 -8.80 6.10 0.03
C ILE A 23 -8.31 5.04 1.02
N GLY A 24 -7.24 4.31 0.68
CA GLY A 24 -6.67 3.27 1.52
C GLY A 24 -6.13 3.79 2.83
N TYR A 25 -5.28 4.83 2.77
CA TYR A 25 -4.72 5.51 3.94
C TYR A 25 -5.82 6.16 4.79
N GLY A 26 -6.74 6.91 4.17
CA GLY A 26 -7.85 7.53 4.88
C GLY A 26 -8.72 6.51 5.64
N SER A 27 -8.99 5.36 5.02
CA SER A 27 -9.74 4.27 5.66
C SER A 27 -9.02 3.68 6.86
N LEU A 28 -7.69 3.50 6.78
CA LEU A 28 -6.88 3.05 7.91
C LEU A 28 -6.95 4.05 9.05
N VAL A 29 -6.62 5.33 8.79
CA VAL A 29 -6.63 6.38 9.82
C VAL A 29 -8.00 6.51 10.48
N MET A 30 -9.08 6.49 9.70
CA MET A 30 -10.45 6.53 10.23
C MET A 30 -10.78 5.29 11.07
N GLY A 31 -10.38 4.10 10.61
CA GLY A 31 -10.53 2.87 11.40
C GLY A 31 -9.82 2.93 12.75
N PHE A 32 -8.62 3.51 12.82
CA PHE A 32 -7.93 3.75 14.09
C PHE A 32 -8.62 4.77 14.98
N LYS A 33 -9.13 5.87 14.42
CA LYS A 33 -9.79 6.93 15.19
C LYS A 33 -11.16 6.52 15.71
N ASP A 34 -11.94 5.78 14.91
CA ASP A 34 -13.34 5.51 15.19
C ASP A 34 -13.53 4.13 15.84
N SER A 35 -12.92 3.09 15.27
CA SER A 35 -13.14 1.71 15.72
C SER A 35 -12.26 1.32 16.91
N PHE A 36 -11.10 1.97 17.10
CA PHE A 36 -10.16 1.66 18.18
C PHE A 36 -10.00 2.78 19.20
N LYS A 37 -10.97 3.72 19.24
CA LYS A 37 -11.00 4.84 20.17
C LYS A 37 -10.90 4.39 21.64
N GLU A 38 -11.55 3.29 21.98
CA GLU A 38 -11.55 2.72 23.33
C GLU A 38 -10.15 2.26 23.79
N LYS A 39 -9.25 1.96 22.84
CA LYS A 39 -7.86 1.59 23.12
C LYS A 39 -6.93 2.79 23.33
N ASN A 40 -7.43 4.04 23.24
CA ASN A 40 -6.67 5.28 23.42
C ASN A 40 -5.37 5.34 22.57
N ILE A 41 -5.42 4.83 21.35
CA ILE A 41 -4.25 4.81 20.46
C ILE A 41 -3.97 6.22 19.96
N ILE A 42 -2.84 6.78 20.36
CA ILE A 42 -2.32 8.04 19.82
C ILE A 42 -1.46 7.74 18.60
N ILE A 43 -1.84 8.28 17.44
CA ILE A 43 -1.06 8.23 16.20
C ILE A 43 -0.10 9.42 16.22
N ASP A 44 1.15 9.13 16.52
CA ASP A 44 2.28 10.04 16.38
C ASP A 44 2.89 9.95 14.96
N GLU A 45 3.94 10.73 14.69
CA GLU A 45 4.58 10.78 13.37
C GLU A 45 5.16 9.43 12.91
N GLU A 46 5.70 8.61 13.83
CA GLU A 46 6.27 7.30 13.48
C GLU A 46 5.18 6.29 13.14
N LYS A 47 4.11 6.27 13.92
CA LYS A 47 2.93 5.46 13.63
C LYS A 47 2.26 5.87 12.31
N ASP A 48 2.25 7.15 12.01
CA ASP A 48 1.70 7.63 10.73
C ASP A 48 2.50 7.10 9.54
N LYS A 49 3.84 7.05 9.64
CA LYS A 49 4.70 6.42 8.62
C LYS A 49 4.37 4.94 8.42
N GLU A 50 4.12 4.19 9.50
CA GLU A 50 3.69 2.79 9.38
C GLU A 50 2.33 2.66 8.67
N LEU A 51 1.38 3.55 8.96
CA LEU A 51 0.07 3.59 8.29
C LEU A 51 0.18 3.96 6.81
N LEU A 52 1.09 4.85 6.42
CA LEU A 52 1.35 5.21 5.02
C LEU A 52 2.00 4.04 4.25
N ALA A 53 2.87 3.26 4.90
CA ALA A 53 3.57 2.15 4.26
C ALA A 53 2.62 1.05 3.75
N VAL A 54 1.54 0.77 4.49
CA VAL A 54 0.57 -0.28 4.15
C VAL A 54 -0.08 -0.09 2.78
N PRO A 55 -0.79 1.03 2.49
CA PRO A 55 -1.44 1.24 1.21
C PRO A 55 -0.44 1.43 0.08
N MET A 56 0.70 2.06 0.34
CA MET A 56 1.77 2.24 -0.64
C MET A 56 2.30 0.88 -1.12
N PHE A 57 2.57 -0.03 -0.19
CA PHE A 57 3.06 -1.37 -0.51
C PHE A 57 1.99 -2.18 -1.27
N ALA A 58 0.73 -2.15 -0.83
CA ALA A 58 -0.38 -2.84 -1.51
C ALA A 58 -0.51 -2.44 -2.98
N ILE A 59 -0.41 -1.13 -3.27
CA ILE A 59 -0.51 -0.58 -4.63
C ILE A 59 0.71 -1.00 -5.47
N ILE A 60 1.92 -0.90 -4.93
CA ILE A 60 3.14 -1.30 -5.64
C ILE A 60 3.08 -2.78 -6.01
N ARG A 61 2.65 -3.64 -5.09
CA ARG A 61 2.48 -5.08 -5.37
C ARG A 61 1.43 -5.35 -6.44
N ALA A 62 0.32 -4.60 -6.44
CA ALA A 62 -0.68 -4.70 -7.50
C ALA A 62 -0.13 -4.29 -8.87
N VAL A 63 0.65 -3.21 -8.95
CA VAL A 63 1.30 -2.77 -10.19
C VAL A 63 2.29 -3.82 -10.69
N MET A 64 3.17 -4.31 -9.82
CA MET A 64 4.12 -5.38 -10.19
C MET A 64 3.40 -6.64 -10.65
N SER A 65 2.28 -7.00 -10.04
CA SER A 65 1.50 -8.17 -10.45
C SER A 65 0.79 -7.99 -11.80
N ALA A 66 0.37 -6.77 -12.16
CA ALA A 66 -0.35 -6.51 -13.41
C ALA A 66 0.62 -6.29 -14.60
N PHE A 67 1.77 -5.65 -14.36
CA PHE A 67 2.70 -5.22 -15.40
C PHE A 67 4.01 -6.03 -15.43
N GLY A 68 4.26 -6.88 -14.44
CA GLY A 68 5.56 -7.55 -14.27
C GLY A 68 6.70 -6.59 -13.92
N ASP A 69 7.93 -7.10 -13.96
CA ASP A 69 9.15 -6.29 -13.86
C ASP A 69 9.50 -5.71 -15.24
N THR A 70 8.89 -4.57 -15.57
CA THR A 70 9.02 -3.91 -16.88
C THR A 70 9.39 -2.43 -16.70
N PRO A 71 9.96 -1.77 -17.72
CA PRO A 71 10.19 -0.33 -17.67
C PRO A 71 8.91 0.47 -17.37
N GLN A 72 7.76 0.02 -17.88
CA GLN A 72 6.46 0.64 -17.61
C GLN A 72 6.10 0.58 -16.12
N SER A 73 6.24 -0.59 -15.47
CA SER A 73 5.94 -0.71 -14.05
C SER A 73 6.86 0.16 -13.20
N LYS A 74 8.15 0.22 -13.53
CA LYS A 74 9.13 1.11 -12.86
C LYS A 74 8.74 2.59 -12.99
N ASN A 75 8.31 3.02 -14.18
CA ASN A 75 7.88 4.41 -14.39
C ASN A 75 6.60 4.74 -13.60
N ILE A 76 5.60 3.85 -13.63
CA ILE A 76 4.35 4.03 -12.87
C ILE A 76 4.64 4.10 -11.36
N ILE A 77 5.42 3.12 -10.85
CA ILE A 77 5.78 3.06 -9.43
C ILE A 77 6.60 4.30 -9.05
N GLY A 78 7.64 4.65 -9.80
CA GLY A 78 8.50 5.79 -9.49
C GLY A 78 7.73 7.10 -9.39
N LYS A 79 6.80 7.35 -10.32
CA LYS A 79 5.95 8.54 -10.28
C LYS A 79 4.97 8.50 -9.11
N PHE A 80 4.28 7.38 -8.92
CA PHE A 80 3.37 7.20 -7.78
C PHE A 80 4.10 7.46 -6.44
N GLN A 81 5.27 6.86 -6.24
CA GLN A 81 6.07 7.07 -5.03
C GLN A 81 6.50 8.54 -4.89
N TYR A 82 6.95 9.18 -5.97
CA TYR A 82 7.32 10.60 -5.96
C TYR A 82 6.15 11.49 -5.51
N ASP A 83 4.95 11.26 -6.03
CA ASP A 83 3.76 12.04 -5.69
C ASP A 83 3.39 11.87 -4.20
N ILE A 84 3.43 10.64 -3.67
CA ILE A 84 3.18 10.38 -2.25
C ILE A 84 4.26 11.03 -1.37
N PHE A 85 5.53 10.89 -1.72
CA PHE A 85 6.63 11.44 -0.92
C PHE A 85 6.52 12.97 -0.80
N ASN A 86 6.22 13.66 -1.90
CA ASN A 86 6.10 15.12 -1.88
C ASN A 86 4.79 15.60 -1.22
N LYS A 87 3.75 14.78 -1.20
CA LYS A 87 2.48 15.10 -0.53
C LYS A 87 2.62 15.05 0.99
N TYR A 88 3.29 14.03 1.53
CA TYR A 88 3.34 13.78 2.98
C TYR A 88 4.62 14.30 3.65
N PHE A 89 5.72 14.49 2.91
CA PHE A 89 7.01 14.90 3.49
C PHE A 89 7.55 16.15 2.81
N LYS A 90 7.72 17.23 3.60
CA LYS A 90 8.13 18.54 3.10
C LYS A 90 9.64 18.71 2.92
N ASN A 91 10.45 17.98 3.67
CA ASN A 91 11.92 18.09 3.62
C ASN A 91 12.54 16.75 3.19
N GLU A 92 13.75 16.84 2.63
CA GLU A 92 14.46 15.69 2.06
C GLU A 92 14.86 14.65 3.11
N GLU A 93 15.14 15.08 4.35
CA GLU A 93 15.52 14.16 5.42
C GLU A 93 14.33 13.26 5.83
N ALA A 94 13.14 13.83 5.99
CA ALA A 94 11.93 13.08 6.28
C ALA A 94 11.56 12.11 5.14
N LYS A 95 11.74 12.54 3.89
CA LYS A 95 11.58 11.66 2.71
C LYS A 95 12.56 10.49 2.77
N LYS A 96 13.82 10.74 3.08
CA LYS A 96 14.85 9.71 3.19
C LYS A 96 14.52 8.70 4.31
N GLN A 97 14.19 9.19 5.50
CA GLN A 97 13.82 8.35 6.64
C GLN A 97 12.60 7.47 6.33
N PHE A 98 11.56 8.04 5.73
CA PHE A 98 10.41 7.26 5.30
C PHE A 98 10.78 6.25 4.21
N GLY A 99 11.63 6.61 3.25
CA GLY A 99 12.12 5.70 2.22
C GLY A 99 12.85 4.48 2.80
N GLU A 100 13.74 4.71 3.78
CA GLU A 100 14.45 3.64 4.48
C GLU A 100 13.49 2.73 5.26
N LEU A 101 12.53 3.32 6.00
CA LEU A 101 11.47 2.56 6.68
C LEU A 101 10.66 1.74 5.67
N PHE A 102 10.17 2.38 4.61
CA PHE A 102 9.32 1.75 3.61
C PHE A 102 10.01 0.56 2.94
N TRP A 103 11.30 0.69 2.60
CA TRP A 103 12.08 -0.41 2.04
C TRP A 103 12.22 -1.58 3.01
N LYS A 104 12.52 -1.31 4.28
CA LYS A 104 12.60 -2.35 5.31
C LYS A 104 11.26 -3.08 5.47
N ARG A 105 10.15 -2.34 5.55
CA ARG A 105 8.79 -2.92 5.63
C ARG A 105 8.46 -3.73 4.40
N SER A 106 8.81 -3.24 3.21
CA SER A 106 8.57 -3.94 1.96
C SER A 106 9.31 -5.29 1.90
N ASP A 107 10.56 -5.36 2.38
CA ASP A 107 11.31 -6.62 2.46
C ASP A 107 10.66 -7.61 3.43
N GLU A 108 10.26 -7.16 4.62
CA GLU A 108 9.59 -7.99 5.61
C GLU A 108 8.24 -8.51 5.12
N TYR A 109 7.37 -7.62 4.59
CA TYR A 109 6.08 -8.03 4.06
C TYR A 109 6.21 -8.91 2.81
N SER A 110 7.24 -8.75 2.00
CA SER A 110 7.45 -9.60 0.81
C SER A 110 7.68 -11.06 1.17
N LYS A 111 8.24 -11.36 2.35
CA LYS A 111 8.51 -12.74 2.81
C LYS A 111 7.23 -13.56 3.02
N ILE A 112 6.11 -12.89 3.29
CA ILE A 112 4.81 -13.54 3.51
C ILE A 112 3.89 -13.52 2.28
N LEU A 113 4.29 -12.85 1.19
CA LEU A 113 3.51 -12.74 -0.06
C LEU A 113 3.68 -13.98 -0.96
N ASN A 114 3.35 -15.15 -0.43
CA ASN A 114 3.26 -16.40 -1.17
C ASN A 114 1.79 -16.68 -1.54
N PRO A 115 1.46 -17.03 -2.81
CA PRO A 115 0.10 -17.44 -3.21
C PRO A 115 -0.54 -18.53 -2.35
N ASP A 116 0.26 -19.43 -1.77
CA ASP A 116 -0.23 -20.53 -0.92
C ASP A 116 -0.37 -20.13 0.56
N ASN A 117 -0.03 -18.89 0.92
CA ASN A 117 -0.13 -18.40 2.29
C ASN A 117 -1.60 -18.11 2.66
N LYS A 118 -2.24 -19.08 3.30
CA LYS A 118 -3.62 -18.95 3.80
C LYS A 118 -3.76 -17.97 4.97
N ASP A 119 -2.66 -17.70 5.67
CA ASP A 119 -2.65 -16.87 6.88
C ASP A 119 -2.14 -15.44 6.62
N LEU A 120 -2.11 -15.01 5.35
CA LEU A 120 -1.55 -13.73 4.93
C LEU A 120 -2.11 -12.54 5.73
N ILE A 121 -3.42 -12.49 5.97
CA ILE A 121 -4.07 -11.41 6.74
C ILE A 121 -3.49 -11.34 8.15
N ILE A 122 -3.38 -12.50 8.82
CA ILE A 122 -2.92 -12.60 10.21
C ILE A 122 -1.44 -12.24 10.28
N GLN A 123 -0.61 -12.84 9.43
CA GLN A 123 0.84 -12.60 9.43
C GLN A 123 1.18 -11.15 9.08
N PHE A 124 0.49 -10.55 8.10
CA PHE A 124 0.69 -9.14 7.76
C PHE A 124 0.30 -8.24 8.94
N GLY A 125 -0.88 -8.48 9.53
CA GLY A 125 -1.36 -7.75 10.70
C GLY A 125 -0.42 -7.86 11.89
N GLN A 126 0.12 -9.05 12.14
CA GLN A 126 1.08 -9.32 13.21
C GLN A 126 2.38 -8.51 13.04
N ILE A 127 2.97 -8.56 11.85
CA ILE A 127 4.19 -7.80 11.55
C ILE A 127 3.92 -6.29 11.71
N PHE A 128 2.81 -5.81 11.17
CA PHE A 128 2.42 -4.41 11.31
C PHE A 128 2.26 -4.00 12.79
N CYS A 129 1.48 -4.75 13.58
CA CYS A 129 1.26 -4.43 14.99
C CYS A 129 2.57 -4.47 15.79
N GLY A 130 3.47 -5.40 15.46
CA GLY A 130 4.81 -5.46 16.05
C GLY A 130 5.57 -4.14 15.93
N HIS A 131 5.56 -3.54 14.73
CA HIS A 131 6.21 -2.25 14.50
C HIS A 131 5.41 -1.07 15.04
N PHE A 132 4.10 -1.06 14.82
CA PHE A 132 3.22 0.05 15.19
C PHE A 132 3.14 0.27 16.71
N PHE A 133 3.17 -0.80 17.50
CA PHE A 133 3.18 -0.73 18.97
C PHE A 133 4.56 -0.84 19.60
N GLY A 134 5.60 -1.14 18.81
CA GLY A 134 6.98 -1.26 19.29
C GLY A 134 7.22 -2.43 20.24
N LYS A 135 6.35 -3.46 20.19
CA LYS A 135 6.44 -4.68 21.01
C LYS A 135 5.95 -5.87 20.21
N GLU A 136 6.45 -7.06 20.51
CA GLU A 136 5.92 -8.28 19.90
C GLU A 136 4.43 -8.44 20.21
N GLU A 137 3.66 -8.82 19.19
CA GLU A 137 2.22 -8.96 19.30
C GLU A 137 1.86 -10.25 20.04
N ASP A 138 1.20 -10.10 21.19
CA ASP A 138 0.81 -11.17 22.12
C ASP A 138 -0.67 -11.59 21.96
N GLY A 139 -1.37 -11.02 20.97
CA GLY A 139 -2.79 -11.22 20.71
C GLY A 139 -3.68 -10.12 21.28
N SER A 140 -3.14 -9.17 22.05
CA SER A 140 -3.89 -8.03 22.60
C SER A 140 -4.44 -7.07 21.52
N ASN A 141 -3.93 -7.14 20.29
CA ASN A 141 -4.37 -6.30 19.17
C ASN A 141 -4.93 -7.10 18.00
N LEU A 142 -5.50 -8.29 18.24
CA LEU A 142 -6.03 -9.18 17.20
C LEU A 142 -7.02 -8.47 16.24
N ASP A 143 -7.89 -7.63 16.76
CA ASP A 143 -8.82 -6.80 16.00
C ASP A 143 -8.11 -5.83 15.03
N ILE A 144 -7.03 -5.18 15.49
CA ILE A 144 -6.20 -4.29 14.68
C ILE A 144 -5.41 -5.07 13.65
N MET A 145 -4.81 -6.20 14.05
CA MET A 145 -4.09 -7.09 13.14
C MET A 145 -5.00 -7.50 11.96
N MET A 146 -6.19 -8.01 12.28
CA MET A 146 -7.16 -8.44 11.28
C MET A 146 -7.64 -7.28 10.41
N PHE A 147 -7.88 -6.11 11.00
CA PHE A 147 -8.29 -4.91 10.28
C PHE A 147 -7.23 -4.46 9.28
N VAL A 148 -5.97 -4.33 9.70
CA VAL A 148 -4.87 -3.84 8.84
C VAL A 148 -4.54 -4.86 7.76
N GLY A 149 -4.42 -6.14 8.11
CA GLY A 149 -4.17 -7.21 7.13
C GLY A 149 -5.27 -7.31 6.07
N SER A 150 -6.54 -7.19 6.50
CA SER A 150 -7.68 -7.18 5.56
C SER A 150 -7.67 -5.93 4.68
N SER A 151 -7.33 -4.77 5.25
CA SER A 151 -7.25 -3.50 4.50
C SER A 151 -6.16 -3.56 3.43
N PHE A 152 -4.97 -4.07 3.79
CA PHE A 152 -3.88 -4.34 2.85
C PHE A 152 -4.34 -5.22 1.69
N LEU A 153 -4.88 -6.39 1.99
CA LEU A 153 -5.28 -7.37 0.99
C LEU A 153 -6.38 -6.83 0.08
N ASN A 154 -7.40 -6.21 0.65
CA ASN A 154 -8.51 -5.62 -0.11
C ASN A 154 -8.05 -4.51 -1.04
N LEU A 155 -7.13 -3.65 -0.59
CA LEU A 155 -6.60 -2.59 -1.43
C LEU A 155 -5.76 -3.14 -2.57
N MET A 156 -4.90 -4.13 -2.30
CA MET A 156 -4.10 -4.80 -3.32
C MET A 156 -4.99 -5.45 -4.39
N ILE A 157 -6.02 -6.21 -3.97
CA ILE A 157 -6.97 -6.87 -4.89
C ILE A 157 -7.75 -5.84 -5.73
N LYS A 158 -8.29 -4.79 -5.11
CA LYS A 158 -9.06 -3.76 -5.83
C LYS A 158 -8.19 -3.01 -6.83
N THR A 159 -6.98 -2.65 -6.44
CA THR A 159 -6.01 -1.99 -7.32
C THR A 159 -5.66 -2.90 -8.49
N LYS A 160 -5.37 -4.19 -8.22
CA LYS A 160 -5.07 -5.15 -9.29
C LYS A 160 -6.25 -5.29 -10.26
N LYS A 161 -7.48 -5.45 -9.76
CA LYS A 161 -8.68 -5.55 -10.61
C LYS A 161 -8.85 -4.33 -11.51
N PHE A 162 -8.65 -3.13 -10.98
CA PHE A 162 -8.67 -1.90 -11.76
C PHE A 162 -7.61 -1.91 -12.88
N LEU A 163 -6.38 -2.31 -12.56
CA LEU A 163 -5.29 -2.37 -13.54
C LEU A 163 -5.52 -3.44 -14.61
N ASP A 164 -5.99 -4.64 -14.22
CA ASP A 164 -6.34 -5.71 -15.17
C ASP A 164 -7.45 -5.26 -16.13
N GLU A 165 -8.50 -4.60 -15.60
CA GLU A 165 -9.59 -4.08 -16.42
C GLU A 165 -9.10 -2.99 -17.38
N LEU A 166 -8.22 -2.10 -16.92
CA LEU A 166 -7.60 -1.06 -17.74
C LEU A 166 -6.76 -1.69 -18.87
N LEU A 167 -5.92 -2.67 -18.56
CA LEU A 167 -5.09 -3.39 -19.54
C LEU A 167 -5.91 -4.18 -20.57
N SER A 168 -7.11 -4.64 -20.20
CA SER A 168 -8.02 -5.30 -21.14
C SER A 168 -8.66 -4.35 -22.16
N LYS A 169 -8.63 -3.04 -21.90
CA LYS A 169 -9.34 -2.00 -22.68
C LYS A 169 -8.41 -0.99 -23.34
N ALA A 170 -7.17 -0.90 -22.89
CA ALA A 170 -6.25 0.15 -23.27
C ALA A 170 -4.82 -0.35 -23.51
N GLU A 171 -4.14 0.30 -24.45
CA GLU A 171 -2.71 0.14 -24.66
C GLU A 171 -1.98 1.17 -23.80
N VAL A 172 -1.03 0.71 -22.99
CA VAL A 172 -0.24 1.57 -22.10
C VAL A 172 0.98 2.09 -22.85
N ILE A 173 1.08 3.42 -22.92
CA ILE A 173 2.16 4.16 -23.61
C ILE A 173 2.94 5.07 -22.67
#